data_AF-A0A0B2VKN4-F1
#
_entry.id   AF-A0A0B2VKN4-F1
#
_cell.length_a   1.000
_cell.length_b   1.000
_cell.length_c   1.000
_cell.angle_alpha   90.00
_cell.angle_beta   90.00
_cell.angle_gamma   90.00
#
_symmetry.space_group_name_H-M   'P 1'
#
loop_
_entity.id
_entity.type
_entity.pdbx_description
1 polymer ?
#
loop_
_entity_poly.entity_id
_entity_poly.type
_entity_poly.pdbx_seq_one_letter_code
_entity_poly.pdbx_strand_id
1 'polypeptide(L)'
;MLGPPVTCPLPEGAGYRTVLNREGAVFCHSKLKGSCPDDYECIKSVGLVNPQGDGVCCPRRETACRQNVSESADGWLLRWYFTGDSCAPFKWNPEKNSTANNFTTKEHCESYCGNEYQY
;
A
#
# COMPACT_ATOMS: atom_id res chain seq x y z
N MET A 1 -8.73 -20.04 11.12
CA MET A 1 -8.99 -18.66 10.68
C MET A 1 -8.04 -18.40 9.52
N LEU A 2 -8.47 -18.56 8.26
CA LEU A 2 -7.65 -18.10 7.13
C LEU A 2 -7.55 -16.57 7.23
N GLY A 3 -6.33 -16.04 7.15
CA GLY A 3 -6.10 -14.59 7.09
C GLY A 3 -6.83 -13.96 5.89
N PRO A 4 -6.91 -12.61 5.82
CA PRO A 4 -7.56 -11.95 4.70
C PRO A 4 -6.98 -12.49 3.37
N PRO A 5 -7.82 -12.88 2.40
CA PRO A 5 -7.40 -13.62 1.19
C PRO A 5 -6.50 -12.80 0.25
N VAL A 6 -6.31 -11.52 0.58
CA VAL A 6 -5.60 -10.53 -0.22
C VAL A 6 -4.52 -9.88 0.64
N THR A 7 -3.27 -10.03 0.23
CA THR A 7 -2.12 -9.40 0.86
C THR A 7 -1.26 -8.76 -0.22
N CYS A 8 -1.27 -7.44 -0.32
CA CYS A 8 -0.22 -6.73 -1.03
C CYS A 8 1.05 -6.69 -0.18
N PRO A 9 2.26 -6.75 -0.78
CA PRO A 9 3.54 -6.57 -0.08
C PRO A 9 3.77 -5.08 0.26
N LEU A 10 2.87 -4.51 1.05
CA LEU A 10 2.94 -3.11 1.49
C LEU A 10 3.94 -2.94 2.63
N PRO A 11 4.46 -1.71 2.84
CA PRO A 11 5.27 -1.45 4.02
C PRO A 11 4.46 -1.67 5.30
N GLU A 12 5.14 -2.21 6.30
CA GLU A 12 4.68 -2.22 7.69
C GLU A 12 4.22 -0.82 8.14
N GLY A 13 2.92 -0.71 8.41
CA GLY A 13 2.25 0.54 8.74
C GLY A 13 1.04 0.81 7.85
N ALA A 14 1.15 0.53 6.54
CA ALA A 14 0.06 0.74 5.59
C ALA A 14 -1.22 -0.02 5.94
N GLY A 15 -1.08 -1.18 6.60
CA GLY A 15 -2.20 -2.01 7.05
C GLY A 15 -3.00 -2.62 5.90
N TYR A 16 -3.86 -3.59 6.23
CA TYR A 16 -4.63 -4.33 5.23
C TYR A 16 -5.79 -3.52 4.63
N ARG A 17 -6.26 -2.48 5.32
CA ARG A 17 -7.37 -1.63 4.86
C ARG A 17 -7.04 -0.81 3.61
N THR A 18 -5.76 -0.57 3.34
CA THR A 18 -5.27 0.02 2.09
C THR A 18 -5.66 -0.80 0.86
N VAL A 19 -5.84 -2.11 1.02
CA VAL A 19 -6.16 -3.05 -0.07
C VAL A 19 -7.59 -3.59 0.03
N LEU A 20 -8.14 -3.72 1.23
CA LEU A 20 -9.39 -4.44 1.48
C LEU A 20 -10.66 -3.59 1.33
N ASN A 21 -10.57 -2.27 1.12
CA ASN A 21 -11.78 -1.49 0.86
C ASN A 21 -12.26 -1.71 -0.58
N ARG A 22 -13.50 -2.18 -0.75
CA ARG A 22 -14.09 -2.60 -2.03
C ARG A 22 -14.12 -1.51 -3.11
N GLU A 23 -14.03 -0.24 -2.72
CA GLU A 23 -14.01 0.89 -3.65
C GLU A 23 -12.62 1.16 -4.25
N GLY A 24 -11.54 0.64 -3.64
CA GLY A 24 -10.15 0.86 -4.10
C GLY A 24 -9.43 -0.38 -4.61
N ALA A 25 -9.97 -1.58 -4.37
CA ALA A 25 -9.38 -2.83 -4.83
C ALA A 25 -9.64 -3.05 -6.33
N VAL A 26 -8.61 -2.86 -7.16
CA VAL A 26 -8.66 -3.20 -8.58
C VAL A 26 -8.32 -4.68 -8.73
N PHE A 27 -9.30 -5.48 -9.17
CA PHE A 27 -9.08 -6.89 -9.50
C PHE A 27 -8.25 -7.03 -10.77
N CYS A 28 -7.45 -8.10 -10.83
CA CYS A 28 -6.60 -8.37 -11.97
C CYS A 28 -6.47 -9.88 -12.25
N HIS A 29 -6.13 -10.20 -13.50
CA HIS A 29 -5.77 -11.55 -13.91
C HIS A 29 -4.24 -11.68 -13.90
N SER A 30 -3.69 -12.49 -13.00
CA SER A 30 -2.25 -12.59 -12.77
C SER A 30 -1.44 -13.13 -13.97
N LYS A 31 -2.12 -13.68 -14.97
CA LYS A 31 -1.53 -14.18 -16.22
C LYS A 31 -1.69 -13.23 -17.40
N LEU A 32 -2.45 -12.14 -17.26
CA LEU A 32 -2.70 -11.17 -18.31
C LEU A 32 -1.81 -9.94 -18.11
N LYS A 33 -1.00 -9.61 -19.12
CA LYS A 33 -0.23 -8.35 -19.14
C LYS A 33 -1.18 -7.15 -19.24
N GLY A 34 -0.86 -6.06 -18.55
CA GLY A 34 -1.68 -4.84 -18.55
C GLY A 34 -3.00 -4.96 -17.78
N SER A 35 -3.16 -6.00 -16.94
CA SER A 35 -4.34 -6.13 -16.09
C SER A 35 -4.36 -5.15 -14.91
N CYS A 36 -3.28 -4.41 -14.70
CA CYS A 36 -3.13 -3.36 -13.69
C CYS A 36 -2.58 -2.09 -14.33
N PRO A 37 -2.77 -0.91 -13.70
CA PRO A 37 -2.06 0.31 -14.08
C PRO A 37 -0.53 0.11 -14.08
N ASP A 38 0.19 0.93 -14.84
CA ASP A 38 1.63 0.77 -15.13
C ASP A 38 2.51 0.70 -13.87
N ASP A 39 2.10 1.40 -12.82
CA ASP A 39 2.79 1.58 -11.54
C ASP A 39 2.27 0.63 -10.44
N TYR A 40 1.48 -0.36 -10.85
CA TYR A 40 0.94 -1.44 -10.02
C TYR A 40 1.42 -2.81 -10.53
N GLU A 41 1.31 -3.81 -9.67
CA GLU A 41 1.58 -5.21 -9.98
C GLU A 41 0.39 -6.07 -9.58
N CYS A 42 0.04 -7.05 -10.41
CA CYS A 42 -1.03 -7.98 -10.10
C CYS A 42 -0.53 -9.08 -9.14
N ILE A 43 -0.95 -9.01 -7.87
CA ILE A 43 -0.60 -10.02 -6.87
C ILE A 43 -1.75 -11.00 -6.75
N LYS A 44 -1.46 -12.26 -7.09
CA LYS A 44 -2.42 -13.36 -7.03
C LYS A 44 -2.89 -13.57 -5.59
N SER A 45 -4.20 -13.61 -5.39
CA SER A 45 -4.82 -13.76 -4.07
C SER A 45 -5.01 -15.23 -3.72
N VAL A 46 -4.84 -15.58 -2.44
CA VAL A 46 -5.04 -16.97 -1.98
C VAL A 46 -6.52 -17.17 -1.71
N GLY A 47 -7.22 -17.83 -2.64
CA GLY A 47 -8.63 -18.20 -2.49
C GLY A 47 -9.65 -17.18 -3.00
N LEU A 48 -9.20 -16.09 -3.63
CA LEU A 48 -10.06 -15.14 -4.32
C LEU A 48 -9.92 -15.32 -5.83
N VAL A 49 -10.86 -16.06 -6.42
CA VAL A 49 -10.99 -16.22 -7.87
C VAL A 49 -12.43 -15.90 -8.23
N ASN A 50 -12.63 -14.87 -9.04
CA ASN A 50 -13.94 -14.45 -9.52
C ASN A 50 -13.83 -14.07 -11.02
N PRO A 51 -14.95 -13.77 -11.70
CA PRO A 51 -14.92 -13.33 -13.10
C PRO A 51 -14.09 -12.06 -13.35
N GLN A 52 -13.84 -11.24 -12.33
CA GLN A 52 -13.06 -10.00 -12.41
C GLN A 52 -11.55 -10.23 -12.24
N GLY A 53 -11.11 -11.39 -11.76
CA GLY A 53 -9.69 -11.67 -11.55
C GLY A 53 -9.38 -12.81 -10.58
N ASP A 54 -8.11 -13.21 -10.56
CA ASP A 54 -7.52 -14.12 -9.55
C ASP A 54 -6.50 -13.41 -8.65
N GLY A 55 -6.42 -12.09 -8.74
CA GLY A 55 -5.54 -11.25 -7.93
C GLY A 55 -6.06 -9.83 -7.76
N VAL A 56 -5.24 -8.99 -7.12
CA VAL A 56 -5.48 -7.55 -6.98
C VAL A 56 -4.24 -6.76 -7.42
N CYS A 57 -4.47 -5.54 -7.90
CA CYS A 57 -3.40 -4.60 -8.22
C CYS A 57 -2.85 -3.98 -6.94
N CYS A 58 -1.58 -4.23 -6.67
CA CYS A 58 -0.85 -3.66 -5.56
C CYS A 58 0.10 -2.56 -6.06
N PRO A 59 0.20 -1.41 -5.39
CA PRO A 59 1.14 -0.38 -5.79
C PRO A 59 2.57 -0.92 -5.66
N ARG A 60 3.44 -0.58 -6.61
CA ARG A 60 4.88 -0.83 -6.47
C ARG A 60 5.48 0.08 -5.40
N ARG A 61 6.71 -0.22 -4.99
CA ARG A 61 7.49 0.56 -4.01
C ARG A 61 7.46 2.06 -4.32
N GLU A 62 7.81 2.45 -5.55
CA GLU A 62 7.82 3.86 -5.97
C GLU A 62 6.46 4.52 -5.81
N THR A 63 5.39 3.83 -6.23
CA THR A 63 4.02 4.31 -6.14
C THR A 63 3.59 4.48 -4.69
N ALA A 64 3.92 3.51 -3.83
CA ALA A 64 3.67 3.60 -2.41
C ALA A 64 4.37 4.83 -1.80
N CYS A 65 5.63 5.10 -2.17
CA CYS A 65 6.37 6.27 -1.70
C CYS A 65 5.84 7.61 -2.23
N ARG A 66 5.24 7.63 -3.43
CA ARG A 66 4.66 8.84 -4.04
C ARG A 66 3.21 9.14 -3.62
N GLN A 67 2.52 8.19 -2.99
CA GLN A 67 1.15 8.38 -2.56
C GLN A 67 1.04 9.47 -1.48
N ASN A 68 -0.08 10.20 -1.46
CA ASN A 68 -0.34 11.21 -0.45
C ASN A 68 -0.41 10.58 0.96
N VAL A 69 0.01 11.35 1.97
CA VAL A 69 -0.19 10.97 3.37
C VAL A 69 -1.68 10.92 3.70
N SER A 70 -2.08 9.90 4.46
CA SER A 70 -3.46 9.75 4.95
C SER A 70 -3.62 10.35 6.36
N GLU A 71 -3.22 11.61 6.50
CA GLU A 71 -3.36 12.32 7.77
C GLU A 71 -4.82 12.67 8.04
N SER A 72 -5.22 12.62 9.31
CA SER A 72 -6.58 12.90 9.73
C SER A 72 -6.58 13.67 11.06
N ALA A 73 -7.45 14.67 11.19
CA ALA A 73 -7.54 15.51 12.38
C ALA A 73 -7.83 14.72 13.68
N ASP A 74 -8.54 13.60 13.55
CA ASP A 74 -8.85 12.63 14.61
C ASP A 74 -7.84 11.48 14.70
N GLY A 75 -6.66 11.60 14.07
CA GLY A 75 -5.60 10.60 14.16
C GLY A 75 -4.94 10.58 15.53
N TRP A 76 -4.60 9.39 16.03
CA TRP A 76 -3.93 9.21 17.33
C TRP A 76 -2.67 8.35 17.25
N LEU A 77 -2.48 7.58 16.18
CA LEU A 77 -1.33 6.70 16.05
C LEU A 77 -0.22 7.43 15.29
N LEU A 78 0.94 7.60 15.94
CA LEU A 78 2.12 8.18 15.32
C LEU A 78 2.66 7.24 14.23
N ARG A 79 2.83 7.78 13.03
CA ARG A 79 3.36 7.09 11.85
C ARG A 79 4.29 8.00 11.08
N TRP A 80 4.96 7.44 10.09
CA TRP A 80 5.87 8.15 9.20
C TRP A 80 5.39 8.02 7.76
N TYR A 81 5.64 9.04 6.95
CA TYR A 81 5.38 9.02 5.51
C TYR A 81 6.56 9.67 4.78
N PHE A 82 6.78 9.27 3.54
CA PHE A 82 7.79 9.84 2.68
C PHE A 82 7.26 11.10 1.99
N THR A 83 8.02 12.19 2.06
CA THR A 83 7.65 13.50 1.48
C THR A 83 8.13 13.68 0.05
N GLY A 84 8.93 12.75 -0.48
CA GLY A 84 9.67 12.88 -1.73
C GLY A 84 11.18 13.00 -1.52
N ASP A 85 11.58 13.61 -0.39
CA ASP A 85 12.99 13.83 -0.05
C ASP A 85 13.38 13.18 1.29
N SER A 86 12.45 13.11 2.24
CA SER A 86 12.71 12.62 3.60
C SER A 86 11.46 12.01 4.23
N CYS A 87 11.59 11.46 5.43
CA CYS A 87 10.49 10.90 6.18
C CYS A 87 10.02 11.84 7.29
N ALA A 88 8.73 12.15 7.30
CA ALA A 88 8.10 13.04 8.27
C ALA A 88 7.05 12.30 9.12
N PRO A 89 6.88 12.66 10.41
CA PRO A 89 5.86 12.07 11.25
C PRO A 89 4.48 12.64 10.94
N PHE A 90 3.43 11.85 11.13
CA PHE A 90 2.03 12.28 11.07
C PHE A 90 1.16 11.47 12.03
N LYS A 91 -0.07 11.95 12.29
CA LYS A 91 -1.06 11.21 13.07
C LYS A 91 -2.07 10.50 12.15
N TRP A 92 -2.17 9.19 12.31
CA TRP A 92 -3.06 8.35 11.53
C TRP A 92 -4.25 7.83 12.37
N ASN A 93 -5.44 7.84 11.77
CA ASN A 93 -6.61 7.12 12.28
C ASN A 93 -6.71 5.74 11.58
N PRO A 94 -6.43 4.61 12.26
CA PRO A 94 -6.52 3.26 11.69
C PRO A 94 -7.93 2.81 11.30
N GLU A 95 -8.97 3.52 11.73
CA GLU A 95 -10.37 3.29 11.35
C GLU A 95 -10.76 3.95 10.02
N LYS A 96 -9.85 4.72 9.42
CA LYS A 96 -10.03 5.34 8.10
C LYS A 96 -9.20 4.61 7.03
N ASN A 97 -9.50 4.92 5.77
CA ASN A 97 -8.67 4.47 4.66
C ASN A 97 -7.27 5.06 4.79
N SER A 98 -6.27 4.29 4.37
CA SER A 98 -4.89 4.72 4.27
C SER A 98 -4.36 4.45 2.88
N THR A 99 -3.35 5.19 2.48
CA THR A 99 -2.44 4.85 1.39
C THR A 99 -1.33 3.95 1.90
N ALA A 100 -0.52 3.43 0.96
CA ALA A 100 0.69 2.68 1.26
C ALA A 100 1.85 3.56 1.76
N ASN A 101 1.76 4.89 1.66
CA ASN A 101 2.72 5.83 2.23
C ASN A 101 2.50 6.00 3.75
N ASN A 102 2.71 4.93 4.50
CA ASN A 102 2.46 4.88 5.95
C ASN A 102 3.35 3.82 6.59
N PHE A 103 4.28 4.27 7.44
CA PHE A 103 5.34 3.47 8.02
C PHE A 103 5.29 3.52 9.55
N THR A 104 5.62 2.42 10.21
CA THR A 104 5.69 2.35 11.68
C THR A 104 6.86 3.13 12.27
N THR A 105 7.99 3.18 11.59
CA THR A 105 9.21 3.89 12.05
C THR A 105 9.80 4.77 10.95
N LYS A 106 10.63 5.74 11.38
CA LYS A 106 11.35 6.63 10.46
C LYS A 106 12.35 5.84 9.63
N GLU A 107 13.12 4.96 10.28
CA GLU A 107 14.16 4.14 9.67
C GLU A 107 13.59 3.20 8.61
N HIS A 108 12.39 2.65 8.84
CA HIS A 108 11.70 1.85 7.85
C HIS A 108 11.26 2.68 6.64
N CYS A 109 10.71 3.88 6.87
CA CYS A 109 10.37 4.79 5.77
C CYS A 109 11.61 5.16 4.93
N GLU A 110 12.72 5.51 5.58
CA GLU A 110 13.96 5.92 4.90
C GLU A 110 14.59 4.74 4.13
N SER A 111 14.61 3.54 4.70
CA SER A 111 15.14 2.36 3.99
C SER A 111 14.23 1.90 2.83
N TYR A 112 12.91 2.05 2.97
CA TYR A 112 11.95 1.65 1.94
C TYR A 112 11.91 2.64 0.77
N CYS A 113 11.91 3.95 1.03
CA CYS A 113 11.76 4.99 -0.01
C CYS A 113 13.06 5.76 -0.35
N GLY A 114 14.00 5.89 0.58
CA GLY A 114 15.19 6.73 0.41
C GLY A 114 16.28 6.15 -0.50
N ASN A 115 16.20 4.87 -0.83
CA ASN A 115 17.19 4.17 -1.67
C ASN A 115 16.99 4.39 -3.19
N GLU A 116 16.18 5.36 -3.62
CA GLU A 116 15.94 5.65 -5.04
C GLU A 116 17.08 6.45 -5.71
N TYR A 117 18.12 6.89 -4.98
CA TYR A 117 19.13 7.82 -5.50
C TYR A 117 20.60 7.47 -5.19
N GLN A 118 20.98 6.19 -5.18
CA GLN A 118 22.38 5.77 -4.91
C GLN A 118 23.15 5.15 -6.10
N TYR A 119 22.82 5.52 -7.35
CA TYR A 119 23.65 5.20 -8.52
C TYR A 119 23.98 6.46 -9.34
#